data_AF-A0A0H1R701-F1
#
_entry.id   AF-A0A0H1R701-F1
#
_cell.length_a   1.000
_cell.length_b   1.000
_cell.length_c   1.000
_cell.angle_alpha   90.00
_cell.angle_beta   90.00
_cell.angle_gamma   90.00
#
_symmetry.space_group_name_H-M   'P 1'
#
loop_
_entity.id
_entity.type
_entity.pdbx_description
1 polymer ?
#
loop_
_entity_poly.entity_id
_entity_poly.type
_entity_poly.pdbx_seq_one_letter_code
_entity_poly.pdbx_strand_id
1 'polypeptide(L)'
;MAYEKLTPRHLLAILVVLSLALVVPAAAQETGIRLVKPGDTIEVGAEPIVLDLIGLRNADSFNAISELRKYQDDNPAKPVQRVIGVAKDSHFTINVYTFKGHYGRYFAYSRSDGVLHDNSIVFVHASTPTPTETVAEVTATATATATVTETPEPTQAALPGVIAIAALGLCGLLAAARRQ
;
A
#
# COMPACT_ATOMS: atom_id res chain seq x y z
N MET A 1 11.19 9.43 52.39
CA MET A 1 10.88 8.75 51.12
C MET A 1 9.43 8.30 51.18
N ALA A 2 8.48 9.21 50.92
CA ALA A 2 7.05 8.89 50.95
C ALA A 2 6.60 8.63 49.51
N TYR A 3 6.13 7.41 49.25
CA TYR A 3 5.52 7.06 47.97
C TYR A 3 4.06 7.53 48.02
N GLU A 4 3.74 8.63 47.36
CA GLU A 4 2.37 9.10 47.24
C GLU A 4 1.57 8.12 46.38
N LYS A 5 0.48 7.59 46.95
CA LYS A 5 -0.48 6.74 46.25
C LYS A 5 -1.24 7.59 45.23
N LEU A 6 -0.90 7.43 43.95
CA LEU A 6 -1.69 7.96 42.84
C LEU A 6 -3.13 7.43 42.94
N THR A 7 -4.08 8.34 43.14
CA THR A 7 -5.50 8.02 43.22
C THR A 7 -6.01 7.52 41.86
N PRO A 8 -6.95 6.56 41.85
CA PRO A 8 -7.40 5.85 40.64
C PRO A 8 -8.01 6.77 39.57
N ARG A 9 -8.46 7.98 39.95
CA ARG A 9 -8.98 9.00 39.03
C ARG A 9 -7.89 9.63 38.15
N HIS A 10 -6.68 9.79 38.66
CA HIS A 10 -5.56 10.34 37.88
C HIS A 10 -5.00 9.30 36.91
N LEU A 11 -5.01 8.02 37.29
CA LEU A 11 -4.63 6.93 36.41
C LEU A 11 -5.57 6.82 35.21
N LEU A 12 -6.89 6.95 35.43
CA LEU A 12 -7.90 6.95 34.37
C LEU A 12 -7.78 8.17 33.44
N ALA A 13 -7.51 9.35 34.00
CA ALA A 13 -7.30 10.57 33.22
C ALA A 13 -6.04 10.49 32.33
N ILE A 14 -4.94 9.93 32.86
CA ILE A 14 -3.71 9.72 32.08
C ILE A 14 -3.95 8.71 30.95
N LEU A 15 -4.73 7.65 31.20
CA LEU A 15 -5.05 6.63 30.19
C LEU A 15 -5.92 7.18 29.05
N VAL A 16 -6.84 8.10 29.34
CA VAL A 16 -7.65 8.82 28.32
C VAL A 16 -6.79 9.77 27.49
N VAL A 17 -5.83 10.47 28.11
CA VAL A 17 -4.90 11.34 27.38
C VAL A 17 -3.93 10.53 26.51
N LEU A 18 -3.47 9.36 26.99
CA LEU A 18 -2.56 8.49 26.25
C LEU A 18 -3.24 7.82 25.04
N SER A 19 -4.52 7.47 25.16
CA SER A 19 -5.30 6.88 24.05
C SER A 19 -5.64 7.89 22.95
N LEU A 20 -5.74 9.18 23.27
CA LEU A 20 -5.93 10.24 22.27
C LEU A 20 -4.64 10.58 21.50
N ALA A 21 -3.47 10.30 22.07
CA ALA A 21 -2.16 10.56 21.44
C ALA A 21 -1.70 9.46 20.46
N LEU A 22 -2.39 8.31 20.40
CA LEU A 22 -1.96 7.14 19.62
C LEU A 22 -2.74 6.93 18.31
N VAL A 23 -3.42 7.96 17.80
CA VAL A 23 -4.02 7.91 16.47
C VAL A 23 -2.96 8.33 15.44
N VAL A 24 -1.97 7.47 15.23
CA VAL A 24 -1.17 7.53 14.00
C VAL A 24 -1.95 6.71 12.97
N PRO A 25 -2.47 7.31 11.89
CA PRO A 25 -3.02 6.51 10.80
C PRO A 25 -1.86 5.73 10.20
N ALA A 26 -1.76 4.44 10.52
CA ALA A 26 -0.98 3.51 9.75
C ALA A 26 -1.63 3.45 8.36
N ALA A 27 -1.07 4.19 7.40
CA ALA A 27 -1.50 4.14 6.01
C ALA A 27 -1.11 2.77 5.44
N ALA A 28 -1.97 1.76 5.67
CA ALA A 28 -1.93 0.56 4.87
C ALA A 28 -2.31 0.98 3.44
N GLN A 29 -1.33 1.02 2.54
CA GLN A 29 -1.59 1.29 1.12
C GLN A 29 -2.53 0.18 0.62
N GLU A 30 -3.78 0.52 0.32
CA GLU A 30 -4.76 -0.43 -0.21
C GLU A 30 -4.16 -1.09 -1.46
N THR A 31 -3.97 -2.41 -1.39
CA THR A 31 -3.47 -3.23 -2.51
C THR A 31 -4.55 -3.51 -3.57
N GLY A 32 -5.66 -2.77 -3.53
CA GLY A 32 -6.79 -2.88 -4.45
C GLY A 32 -6.74 -1.88 -5.60
N ILE A 33 -7.58 -2.08 -6.62
CA ILE A 33 -7.78 -1.08 -7.67
C ILE A 33 -8.50 0.11 -7.04
N ARG A 34 -7.85 1.27 -7.03
CA ARG A 34 -8.43 2.51 -6.50
C ARG A 34 -9.19 3.24 -7.60
N LEU A 35 -10.50 3.38 -7.43
CA LEU A 35 -11.32 4.24 -8.29
C LEU A 35 -10.95 5.70 -8.08
N VAL A 36 -10.65 6.41 -9.17
CA VAL A 36 -10.24 7.81 -9.15
C VAL A 36 -11.36 8.72 -9.62
N LYS A 37 -11.53 9.84 -8.91
CA LYS A 37 -12.48 10.90 -9.23
C LYS A 37 -11.76 12.19 -9.65
N PRO A 38 -12.41 13.05 -10.43
CA PRO A 38 -11.89 14.40 -10.70
C PRO A 38 -11.58 15.15 -9.40
N GLY A 39 -10.38 15.73 -9.33
CA GLY A 39 -9.89 16.50 -8.18
C GLY A 39 -9.16 15.67 -7.12
N ASP A 40 -9.16 14.34 -7.22
CA ASP A 40 -8.50 13.48 -6.24
C ASP A 40 -7.01 13.79 -6.09
N THR A 41 -6.51 13.63 -4.86
CA THR A 41 -5.08 13.61 -4.57
C THR A 41 -4.62 12.18 -4.29
N ILE A 42 -3.54 11.76 -4.94
CA ILE A 42 -2.99 10.41 -4.87
C ILE A 42 -1.54 10.50 -4.43
N GLU A 43 -1.23 9.88 -3.30
CA GLU A 43 0.15 9.68 -2.86
C GLU A 43 0.77 8.51 -3.63
N VAL A 44 1.96 8.73 -4.17
CA VAL A 44 2.67 7.75 -4.99
C VAL A 44 3.97 7.38 -4.31
N GLY A 45 4.08 6.11 -3.92
CA GLY A 45 5.28 5.52 -3.31
C GLY A 45 6.11 4.69 -4.29
N ALA A 46 7.12 4.02 -3.73
CA ALA A 46 7.98 3.11 -4.49
C ALA A 46 7.20 1.88 -4.99
N GLU A 47 6.28 1.38 -4.18
CA GLU A 47 5.41 0.26 -4.53
C GLU A 47 4.39 0.68 -5.61
N PRO A 48 4.12 -0.21 -6.58
CA PRO A 48 3.13 0.06 -7.61
C PRO A 48 1.72 0.03 -7.03
N ILE A 49 0.93 1.07 -7.35
CA ILE A 49 -0.51 1.10 -7.09
C ILE A 49 -1.28 1.02 -8.41
N VAL A 50 -2.48 0.44 -8.37
CA VAL A 50 -3.35 0.28 -9.55
C VAL A 50 -4.54 1.22 -9.41
N LEU A 51 -4.74 2.05 -10.42
CA LEU A 51 -5.83 3.04 -10.48
C LEU A 51 -6.86 2.66 -11.53
N ASP A 52 -8.12 2.96 -11.25
CA ASP A 52 -9.20 2.99 -12.22
C ASP A 52 -9.58 4.46 -12.51
N LEU A 53 -9.25 4.89 -13.73
CA LEU A 53 -9.45 6.24 -14.24
C LEU A 53 -10.78 6.40 -14.99
N ILE A 54 -11.67 5.39 -14.99
CA ILE A 54 -12.98 5.47 -15.67
C ILE A 54 -13.77 6.69 -15.18
N GLY A 55 -13.65 7.05 -13.90
CA GLY A 55 -14.29 8.23 -13.32
C GLY A 55 -13.81 9.57 -13.90
N LEU A 56 -12.72 9.59 -14.67
CA LEU A 56 -12.22 10.78 -15.37
C LEU A 56 -12.67 10.89 -16.83
N ARG A 57 -13.37 9.89 -17.36
CA ARG A 57 -13.84 9.94 -18.75
C ARG A 57 -14.83 11.09 -18.93
N ASN A 58 -14.97 11.53 -20.18
CA ASN A 58 -16.07 12.41 -20.53
C ASN A 58 -17.39 11.65 -20.28
N ALA A 59 -18.31 12.26 -19.53
CA ALA A 59 -19.55 11.62 -19.09
C ALA A 59 -20.55 11.37 -20.23
N ASP A 60 -20.40 12.08 -21.35
CA ASP A 60 -21.28 11.95 -22.51
C ASP A 60 -20.76 10.88 -23.48
N SER A 61 -19.44 10.88 -23.75
CA SER A 61 -18.85 10.00 -24.77
C SER A 61 -18.30 8.68 -24.22
N PHE A 62 -17.97 8.61 -22.91
CA PHE A 62 -17.35 7.44 -22.25
C PHE A 62 -16.09 6.91 -22.92
N ASN A 63 -15.45 7.72 -23.77
CA ASN A 63 -14.20 7.37 -24.43
C ASN A 63 -13.08 7.17 -23.40
N ALA A 64 -12.20 6.20 -23.69
CA ALA A 64 -11.14 5.84 -22.78
C ALA A 64 -10.09 6.95 -22.63
N ILE A 65 -9.54 7.09 -21.42
CA ILE A 65 -8.41 7.97 -21.19
C ILE A 65 -7.17 7.33 -21.79
N SER A 66 -6.53 8.06 -22.70
CA SER A 66 -5.33 7.60 -23.41
C SER A 66 -4.04 8.17 -22.83
N GLU A 67 -4.12 9.34 -22.19
CA GLU A 67 -2.95 10.01 -21.61
C GLU A 67 -3.35 10.83 -20.38
N LEU A 68 -2.40 11.00 -19.45
CA LEU A 68 -2.43 12.02 -18.43
C LEU A 68 -1.39 13.08 -18.77
N ARG A 69 -1.78 14.36 -18.80
CA ARG A 69 -0.92 15.47 -19.22
C ARG A 69 -0.74 16.49 -18.12
N LYS A 70 0.50 16.80 -17.78
CA LYS A 70 0.84 17.96 -16.93
C LYS A 70 1.19 19.13 -17.81
N TYR A 71 0.57 20.26 -17.54
CA TYR A 71 0.80 21.51 -18.25
C TYR A 71 1.58 22.49 -17.37
N GLN A 72 2.24 23.44 -18.01
CA GLN A 72 2.85 24.56 -17.28
C GLN A 72 1.78 25.34 -16.52
N ASP A 73 2.09 25.69 -15.26
CA ASP A 73 1.21 26.41 -14.33
C ASP A 73 -0.17 25.74 -14.15
N ASP A 74 -0.23 24.42 -14.33
CA ASP A 74 -1.45 23.61 -14.29
C ASP A 74 -2.57 24.13 -15.20
N ASN A 75 -2.22 24.77 -16.32
CA ASN A 75 -3.16 25.36 -17.27
C ASN A 75 -3.13 24.64 -18.63
N PRO A 76 -4.21 23.95 -19.05
CA PRO A 76 -4.29 23.25 -20.35
C PRO A 76 -4.07 24.13 -21.60
N ALA A 77 -4.19 25.46 -21.47
CA ALA A 77 -3.89 26.41 -22.55
C ALA A 77 -2.38 26.71 -22.69
N LYS A 78 -1.54 26.20 -21.78
CA LYS A 78 -0.08 26.35 -21.81
C LYS A 78 0.58 25.09 -22.41
N PRO A 79 1.89 25.13 -22.71
CA PRO A 79 2.60 23.94 -23.19
C PRO A 79 2.56 22.77 -22.21
N VAL A 80 2.56 21.54 -22.76
CA VAL A 80 2.65 20.30 -21.99
C VAL A 80 4.08 20.14 -21.46
N GLN A 81 4.22 19.94 -20.15
CA GLN A 81 5.49 19.63 -19.50
C GLN A 81 5.77 18.12 -19.45
N ARG A 82 4.73 17.31 -19.28
CA ARG A 82 4.85 15.85 -19.15
C ARG A 82 3.62 15.14 -19.69
N VAL A 83 3.85 14.03 -20.39
CA VAL A 83 2.82 13.11 -20.86
C VAL A 83 3.07 11.74 -20.24
N ILE A 84 2.03 11.12 -19.73
CA ILE A 84 2.03 9.73 -19.27
C ILE A 84 1.00 8.97 -20.09
N GLY A 85 1.44 7.97 -20.84
CA GLY A 85 0.54 7.12 -21.61
C GLY A 85 -0.29 6.22 -20.70
N VAL A 86 -1.57 6.08 -21.01
CA VAL A 86 -2.52 5.21 -20.32
C VAL A 86 -2.94 4.12 -21.29
N ALA A 87 -2.35 2.93 -21.14
CA ALA A 87 -2.67 1.81 -22.03
C ALA A 87 -4.04 1.19 -21.73
N LYS A 88 -4.42 1.14 -20.44
CA LYS A 88 -5.73 0.71 -19.95
C LYS A 88 -6.13 1.64 -18.81
N ASP A 89 -7.21 2.38 -18.98
CA ASP A 89 -7.65 3.35 -17.99
C ASP A 89 -8.35 2.72 -16.79
N SER A 90 -8.92 1.53 -16.92
CA SER A 90 -9.46 0.78 -15.78
C SER A 90 -8.42 0.07 -14.91
N HIS A 91 -7.16 -0.02 -15.38
CA HIS A 91 -6.06 -0.74 -14.73
C HIS A 91 -4.74 0.00 -14.98
N PHE A 92 -4.66 1.22 -14.51
CA PHE A 92 -3.51 2.08 -14.71
C PHE A 92 -2.53 1.93 -13.54
N THR A 93 -1.41 1.25 -13.77
CA THR A 93 -0.37 1.01 -12.76
C THR A 93 0.63 2.16 -12.71
N ILE A 94 0.87 2.71 -11.52
CA ILE A 94 1.84 3.79 -11.30
C ILE A 94 2.72 3.55 -10.08
N ASN A 95 3.91 4.13 -10.09
CA ASN A 95 4.81 4.26 -8.95
C ASN A 95 5.62 5.57 -9.07
N VAL A 96 6.54 5.82 -8.15
CA VAL A 96 7.40 7.02 -8.15
C VAL A 96 8.16 7.22 -9.47
N TYR A 97 8.53 6.14 -10.15
CA TYR A 97 9.31 6.20 -11.38
C TYR A 97 8.47 6.61 -12.60
N THR A 98 7.15 6.41 -12.56
CA THR A 98 6.22 6.85 -13.64
C THR A 98 6.33 8.35 -13.89
N PHE A 99 6.43 9.14 -12.81
CA PHE A 99 6.41 10.60 -12.87
C PHE A 99 7.79 11.21 -13.09
N LYS A 100 8.88 10.48 -12.83
CA LYS A 100 10.27 10.97 -12.94
C LYS A 100 10.48 12.32 -12.22
N GLY A 101 9.87 12.49 -11.05
CA GLY A 101 9.92 13.75 -10.28
C GLY A 101 8.91 14.82 -10.69
N HIS A 102 8.15 14.65 -11.77
CA HIS A 102 7.10 15.59 -12.19
C HIS A 102 5.78 15.32 -11.49
N TYR A 103 5.70 15.66 -10.21
CA TYR A 103 4.48 15.60 -9.42
C TYR A 103 3.58 16.84 -9.64
N GLY A 104 2.37 16.80 -9.09
CA GLY A 104 1.35 17.85 -9.20
C GLY A 104 0.15 17.44 -10.04
N ARG A 105 -0.56 18.43 -10.60
CA ARG A 105 -1.81 18.20 -11.34
C ARG A 105 -1.55 17.64 -12.74
N TYR A 106 -2.33 16.64 -13.10
CA TYR A 106 -2.43 16.07 -14.45
C TYR A 106 -3.89 16.10 -14.90
N PHE A 107 -4.10 16.46 -16.16
CA PHE A 107 -5.42 16.46 -16.80
C PHE A 107 -5.58 15.21 -17.66
N ALA A 108 -6.78 14.65 -17.65
CA ALA A 108 -7.14 13.51 -18.47
C ALA A 108 -7.21 13.93 -19.95
N TYR A 109 -6.66 13.10 -20.82
CA TYR A 109 -6.70 13.28 -22.27
C TYR A 109 -7.20 12.01 -22.96
N SER A 110 -8.27 12.18 -23.72
CA SER A 110 -8.82 11.17 -24.62
C SER A 110 -8.37 11.47 -26.04
N ARG A 111 -7.97 10.46 -26.81
CA ARG A 111 -7.63 10.64 -28.23
C ARG A 111 -8.82 11.13 -29.04
N SER A 112 -10.04 10.80 -28.62
CA SER A 112 -11.28 11.15 -29.30
C SER A 112 -11.83 12.52 -28.86
N ASP A 113 -11.74 12.86 -27.56
CA ASP A 113 -12.35 14.10 -27.02
C ASP A 113 -11.34 15.22 -26.79
N GLY A 114 -10.05 14.92 -26.85
CA GLY A 114 -8.99 15.85 -26.47
C GLY A 114 -8.81 15.94 -24.96
N VAL A 115 -8.39 17.12 -24.48
CA VAL A 115 -8.12 17.35 -23.06
C VAL A 115 -9.43 17.66 -22.32
N LEU A 116 -9.65 16.92 -21.22
CA LEU A 116 -10.82 17.05 -20.36
C LEU A 116 -10.48 18.01 -19.23
N HIS A 117 -10.87 19.28 -19.38
CA HIS A 117 -10.38 20.38 -18.54
C HIS A 117 -10.80 20.24 -17.07
N ASP A 118 -12.01 19.74 -16.83
CA ASP A 118 -12.54 19.57 -15.46
C ASP A 118 -12.09 18.24 -14.83
N ASN A 119 -11.50 17.34 -15.61
CA ASN A 119 -11.11 16.01 -15.17
C ASN A 119 -9.60 15.96 -14.94
N SER A 120 -9.18 16.28 -13.72
CA SER A 120 -7.78 16.28 -13.31
C SER A 120 -7.54 15.50 -12.02
N ILE A 121 -6.30 15.06 -11.81
CA ILE A 121 -5.83 14.37 -10.60
C ILE A 121 -4.54 15.04 -10.14
N VAL A 122 -4.33 15.14 -8.84
CA VAL A 122 -3.07 15.60 -8.25
C VAL A 122 -2.27 14.40 -7.74
N PHE A 123 -1.04 14.23 -8.23
CA PHE A 123 -0.12 13.23 -7.70
C PHE A 123 0.91 13.90 -6.78
N VAL A 124 1.09 13.35 -5.59
CA VAL A 124 2.11 13.80 -4.63
C VAL A 124 3.06 12.65 -4.32
N HIS A 125 4.32 12.97 -4.05
CA HIS A 125 5.31 11.98 -3.65
C HIS A 125 5.01 11.52 -2.22
N ALA A 126 4.87 10.21 -2.00
CA ALA A 126 4.70 9.68 -0.64
C ALA A 126 6.00 9.87 0.16
N SER A 127 5.90 10.30 1.41
CA SER A 127 7.08 10.40 2.28
C SER A 127 7.72 9.01 2.47
N THR A 128 9.06 8.94 2.42
CA THR A 128 9.77 7.71 2.76
C THR A 128 9.47 7.37 4.22
N PRO A 129 9.00 6.15 4.55
CA PRO A 129 8.79 5.79 5.94
C PRO A 129 10.13 5.80 6.66
N THR A 130 10.22 6.56 7.75
CA THR A 130 11.35 6.45 8.68
C THR A 130 11.31 5.04 9.26
N PRO A 131 12.37 4.23 9.11
CA PRO A 131 12.41 2.91 9.73
C PRO A 131 12.37 3.08 11.25
N THR A 132 11.28 2.65 11.88
CA THR A 132 11.26 2.47 13.33
C THR A 132 12.09 1.24 13.64
N GLU A 133 13.34 1.44 14.07
CA GLU A 133 14.14 0.37 14.65
C GLU A 133 13.40 -0.16 15.89
N THR A 134 12.80 -1.34 15.76
CA THR A 134 12.31 -2.09 16.92
C THR A 134 13.54 -2.69 17.58
N VAL A 135 14.07 -2.00 18.59
CA VAL A 135 15.14 -2.54 19.44
C VAL A 135 14.53 -3.68 20.25
N ALA A 136 14.81 -4.92 19.85
CA ALA A 136 14.54 -6.09 20.68
C ALA A 136 15.49 -6.07 21.88
N GLU A 137 14.96 -5.76 23.06
CA GLU A 137 15.67 -5.92 24.33
C GLU A 137 15.87 -7.43 24.59
N VAL A 138 17.08 -7.93 24.32
CA VAL A 138 17.48 -9.29 24.69
C VAL A 138 17.91 -9.26 26.16
N THR A 139 17.01 -9.59 27.07
CA THR A 139 17.33 -9.84 28.48
C THR A 139 18.14 -11.13 28.59
N ALA A 140 19.46 -11.01 28.63
CA ALA A 140 20.34 -12.14 28.95
C ALA A 140 20.23 -12.48 30.45
N THR A 141 19.59 -13.60 30.77
CA THR A 141 19.70 -14.23 32.09
C THR A 141 20.90 -15.18 32.06
N ALA A 142 21.96 -14.84 32.79
CA ALA A 142 23.12 -15.71 32.98
C ALA A 142 22.86 -16.70 34.13
N THR A 143 22.92 -18.01 33.85
CA THR A 143 23.09 -19.04 34.90
C THR A 143 23.97 -20.19 34.40
N ALA A 144 25.14 -20.29 35.03
CA ALA A 144 26.07 -21.40 35.27
C ALA A 144 26.13 -22.65 34.34
N THR A 145 27.34 -22.85 33.82
CA THR A 145 28.14 -24.06 33.60
C THR A 145 27.57 -25.43 34.05
N ALA A 146 27.47 -26.36 33.09
CA ALA A 146 27.81 -27.77 33.29
C ALA A 146 28.39 -28.36 31.98
N THR A 147 29.61 -28.90 32.07
CA THR A 147 30.31 -29.65 31.04
C THR A 147 29.66 -31.01 30.82
N VAL A 148 29.27 -31.33 29.59
CA VAL A 148 29.24 -32.71 29.06
C VAL A 148 29.68 -32.67 27.60
N THR A 149 30.80 -33.35 27.33
CA THR A 149 31.30 -33.68 25.99
C THR A 149 30.51 -34.86 25.46
N GLU A 150 29.74 -34.69 24.38
CA GLU A 150 29.49 -35.75 23.38
C GLU A 150 29.33 -35.12 21.99
N THR A 151 30.01 -35.70 21.00
CA THR A 151 29.95 -35.36 19.57
C THR A 151 28.83 -36.18 18.91
N PRO A 152 27.95 -35.53 18.14
CA PRO A 152 27.71 -35.99 16.77
C PRO A 152 27.57 -34.85 15.74
N GLU A 153 28.19 -35.10 14.57
CA GLU A 153 27.71 -34.98 13.18
C GLU A 153 26.77 -33.81 12.76
N PRO A 154 27.00 -33.14 11.60
CA PRO A 154 26.50 -31.81 11.31
C PRO A 154 24.97 -31.65 11.22
N THR A 155 24.49 -30.64 11.94
CA THR A 155 23.11 -30.13 11.93
C THR A 155 22.79 -29.37 10.63
N GLN A 156 21.69 -29.81 10.02
CA GLN A 156 20.93 -29.19 8.96
C GLN A 156 20.37 -27.80 9.39
N ALA A 157 20.46 -26.78 8.52
CA ALA A 157 19.63 -25.58 8.64
C ALA A 157 18.63 -25.54 7.48
N ALA A 158 17.37 -25.82 7.82
CA ALA A 158 16.21 -25.68 6.95
C ALA A 158 15.94 -24.20 6.65
N LEU A 159 15.83 -23.85 5.37
CA LEU A 159 15.21 -22.60 4.94
C LEU A 159 13.73 -22.62 5.31
N PRO A 160 13.19 -21.60 6.00
CA PRO A 160 11.76 -21.45 6.15
C PRO A 160 11.13 -20.96 4.84
N GLY A 161 10.28 -21.80 4.26
CA GLY A 161 8.95 -21.35 3.86
C GLY A 161 8.74 -20.93 2.40
N VAL A 162 8.94 -21.84 1.44
CA VAL A 162 8.20 -21.79 0.16
C VAL A 162 7.06 -22.81 0.27
N ILE A 163 5.83 -22.31 0.46
CA ILE A 163 4.61 -23.11 0.53
C ILE A 163 4.33 -23.68 -0.87
N ALA A 164 4.55 -24.99 -1.02
CA ALA A 164 4.12 -25.75 -2.19
C ALA A 164 2.61 -25.99 -2.15
N ILE A 165 1.95 -25.63 -3.25
CA ILE A 165 0.53 -25.87 -3.53
C ILE A 165 0.35 -27.34 -3.90
N ALA A 166 -0.46 -28.09 -3.16
CA ALA A 166 -1.13 -29.30 -3.66
C ALA A 166 -2.30 -29.70 -2.75
N ALA A 167 -3.54 -29.39 -3.15
CA ALA A 167 -4.74 -30.03 -2.61
C ALA A 167 -5.56 -30.62 -3.76
N LEU A 168 -5.21 -31.83 -4.17
CA LEU A 168 -6.06 -32.75 -4.94
C LEU A 168 -6.83 -33.61 -3.93
N GLY A 169 -8.14 -33.40 -3.80
CA GLY A 169 -8.93 -34.17 -2.83
C GLY A 169 -10.43 -33.95 -2.92
N LEU A 170 -10.98 -33.76 -4.13
CA LEU A 170 -12.41 -33.55 -4.32
C LEU A 170 -12.90 -34.18 -5.63
N CYS A 171 -12.71 -35.49 -5.79
CA CYS A 171 -13.34 -36.28 -6.87
C CYS A 171 -13.64 -37.76 -6.51
N GLY A 172 -13.40 -38.22 -5.28
CA GLY A 172 -13.46 -39.66 -4.95
C GLY A 172 -14.76 -40.21 -4.34
N LEU A 173 -15.71 -39.37 -3.89
CA LEU A 173 -16.74 -39.83 -2.93
C LEU A 173 -18.19 -39.76 -3.42
N LEU A 174 -18.42 -39.63 -4.74
CA LEU A 174 -19.77 -39.62 -5.34
C LEU A 174 -20.10 -40.83 -6.24
N ALA A 175 -19.26 -41.86 -6.32
CA ALA A 175 -19.46 -42.98 -7.26
C ALA A 175 -19.77 -44.36 -6.65
N ALA A 176 -19.92 -44.50 -5.33
CA ALA A 176 -20.11 -45.83 -4.70
C ALA A 176 -21.37 -45.94 -3.80
N ALA A 177 -22.40 -45.12 -4.02
CA ALA A 177 -23.66 -45.19 -3.26
C ALA A 177 -24.91 -45.39 -4.14
N ARG A 178 -24.76 -46.05 -5.30
CA ARG A 178 -25.89 -46.58 -6.07
C ARG A 178 -25.51 -47.87 -6.79
N ARG A 179 -25.54 -48.98 -6.05
CA ARG A 179 -25.99 -50.28 -6.54
C ARG A 179 -26.02 -51.28 -5.38
N GLN A 180 -27.25 -51.56 -4.95
CA GLN A 180 -27.83 -52.77 -4.37
C GLN A 180 -28.62 -52.47 -3.10
#